data_AF-A0A3R6Z682-F1
#
_entry.id   AF-A0A3R6Z682-F1
#
_cell.length_a   1.000
_cell.length_b   1.000
_cell.length_c   1.000
_cell.angle_alpha   90.00
_cell.angle_beta   90.00
_cell.angle_gamma   90.00
#
_symmetry.space_group_name_H-M   'P 1'
#
loop_
_entity.id
_entity.type
_entity.pdbx_description
1 polymer ?
#
loop_
_entity_poly.entity_id
_entity_poly.type
_entity_poly.pdbx_seq_one_letter_code
_entity_poly.pdbx_strand_id
1 'polypeptide(L)'
;MEVNQASEKDTEAGQERQPSLEELFARLDGILNNMEDPDISLEDAFSLYEQGMKDIRSCNEKLDLVEKKMMVIAEDGTEVPFA
;
A
#
# COMPACT_ATOMS: atom_id res chain seq x y z
N MET A 1 28.94 28.22 -4.50
CA MET A 1 28.14 27.38 -5.41
C MET A 1 27.09 26.69 -4.55
N GLU A 2 25.91 27.29 -4.47
CA GLU A 2 24.76 26.70 -3.78
C GLU A 2 24.20 25.58 -4.65
N VAL A 3 24.33 24.35 -4.18
CA VAL A 3 23.64 23.19 -4.73
C VAL A 3 22.25 23.16 -4.11
N ASN A 4 21.31 23.82 -4.79
CA ASN A 4 19.89 23.57 -4.64
C ASN A 4 19.58 22.23 -5.31
N GLN A 5 19.28 21.19 -4.52
CA GLN A 5 18.60 20.01 -5.03
C GLN A 5 17.11 20.20 -4.79
N ALA A 6 16.41 20.31 -5.92
CA ALA A 6 15.00 20.59 -6.02
C ALA A 6 14.19 19.45 -5.39
N SER A 7 13.32 19.84 -4.46
CA SER A 7 12.13 19.11 -4.04
C SER A 7 11.20 18.99 -5.27
N GLU A 8 11.12 17.79 -5.84
CA GLU A 8 10.14 17.46 -6.88
C GLU A 8 8.75 17.37 -6.21
N LYS A 9 8.07 18.52 -6.13
CA LYS A 9 6.64 18.61 -5.86
C LYS A 9 5.90 18.37 -7.18
N ASP A 10 5.54 17.12 -7.47
CA ASP A 10 4.52 16.84 -8.47
C ASP A 10 3.14 17.18 -7.92
N THR A 11 2.63 18.29 -8.42
CA THR A 11 1.25 18.75 -8.28
C THR A 11 0.42 18.04 -9.34
N GLU A 12 -0.37 17.06 -8.94
CA GLU A 12 -1.49 16.54 -9.74
C GLU A 12 -2.77 16.66 -8.92
N ALA A 13 -3.60 17.63 -9.30
CA ALA A 13 -4.90 17.87 -8.73
C ALA A 13 -5.90 16.81 -9.24
N GLY A 14 -6.54 16.07 -8.32
CA GLY A 14 -7.86 15.49 -8.54
C GLY A 14 -7.96 14.01 -8.95
N GLN A 15 -6.91 13.21 -8.79
CA GLN A 15 -7.04 11.75 -8.76
C GLN A 15 -6.41 11.24 -7.48
N GLU A 16 -7.20 10.54 -6.64
CA GLU A 16 -6.64 9.81 -5.49
C GLU A 16 -5.66 8.76 -6.02
N ARG A 17 -4.37 9.08 -5.98
CA ARG A 17 -3.32 8.13 -6.36
C ARG A 17 -3.37 6.99 -5.35
N GLN A 18 -3.59 5.78 -5.83
CA GLN A 18 -3.60 4.60 -4.96
C GLN A 18 -2.22 4.44 -4.30
N PRO A 19 -2.14 4.32 -2.97
CA PRO A 19 -0.86 4.26 -2.25
C PRO A 19 -0.07 3.03 -2.68
N SER A 20 1.23 3.17 -2.92
CA SER A 20 2.18 2.07 -3.20
C SER A 20 2.18 0.99 -2.10
N LEU A 21 2.79 -0.16 -2.39
CA LEU A 21 2.86 -1.25 -1.41
C LEU A 21 3.74 -0.85 -0.22
N GLU A 22 4.84 -0.12 -0.47
CA GLU A 22 5.70 0.43 0.60
C GLU A 22 4.94 1.43 1.48
N GLU A 23 4.13 2.31 0.88
CA GLU A 23 3.30 3.27 1.63
C GLU A 23 2.24 2.56 2.47
N LEU A 24 1.63 1.48 1.96
CA LEU A 24 0.66 0.68 2.72
C LEU A 24 1.32 -0.01 3.92
N PHE A 25 2.51 -0.58 3.75
CA PHE A 25 3.25 -1.16 4.88
C PHE A 25 3.66 -0.10 5.91
N ALA A 26 4.13 1.07 5.47
CA ALA A 26 4.46 2.16 6.37
C ALA A 26 3.24 2.65 7.18
N ARG A 27 2.05 2.66 6.58
CA ARG A 27 0.79 2.95 7.28
C ARG A 27 0.45 1.87 8.30
N LEU A 28 0.57 0.59 7.93
CA LEU A 28 0.32 -0.53 8.84
C LEU A 28 1.26 -0.50 10.05
N ASP A 29 2.55 -0.23 9.85
CA ASP A 29 3.51 -0.06 10.95
C ASP A 29 3.12 1.12 11.86
N GLY A 30 2.67 2.24 11.26
CA GLY A 30 2.14 3.37 12.02
C GLY A 30 0.91 3.00 12.84
N ILE A 31 -0.01 2.21 12.29
CA ILE A 31 -1.19 1.72 13.00
C ILE A 31 -0.77 0.85 14.19
N LEU A 32 0.16 -0.10 13.98
CA LEU A 32 0.67 -0.97 15.04
C LEU A 32 1.32 -0.15 16.16
N ASN A 33 2.20 0.80 15.83
CA ASN A 33 2.84 1.66 16.81
C ASN A 33 1.82 2.45 17.65
N ASN A 34 0.74 2.94 17.04
CA ASN A 34 -0.31 3.65 17.77
C ASN A 34 -1.16 2.69 18.62
N MET A 35 -1.40 1.46 18.17
CA MET A 35 -2.13 0.45 18.94
C MET A 35 -1.34 -0.08 20.15
N GLU A 36 -0.01 0.06 20.15
CA GLU A 36 0.85 -0.26 21.29
C GLU A 36 0.84 0.81 22.39
N ASP A 37 0.24 1.98 22.14
CA ASP A 37 0.10 3.03 23.15
C ASP A 37 -0.82 2.55 24.29
N PRO A 38 -0.35 2.49 25.55
CA PRO A 38 -1.16 2.06 26.68
C PRO A 38 -2.32 3.01 27.01
N ASP A 39 -2.28 4.26 26.55
CA ASP A 39 -3.31 5.28 26.80
C ASP A 39 -4.33 5.38 25.65
N ILE A 40 -4.28 4.49 24.66
CA ILE A 40 -5.21 4.49 23.54
C ILE A 40 -6.67 4.28 24.00
N SER A 41 -7.58 5.10 23.48
CA SER A 41 -9.01 4.92 23.74
C SER A 41 -9.56 3.73 22.95
N LEU A 42 -10.63 3.11 23.45
CA LEU A 42 -11.27 2.00 22.75
C LEU A 42 -11.81 2.42 21.37
N GLU A 43 -12.32 3.64 21.24
CA GLU A 43 -12.84 4.19 19.98
C GLU A 43 -11.71 4.39 18.95
N ASP A 44 -10.57 4.91 19.40
CA ASP A 44 -9.39 5.07 18.55
C ASP A 44 -8.82 3.71 18.13
N ALA A 45 -8.76 2.74 19.06
CA ALA A 45 -8.33 1.38 18.76
C ALA A 45 -9.22 0.70 17.71
N PHE A 46 -10.55 0.88 17.80
CA PHE A 46 -11.48 0.39 16.76
C PHE A 46 -11.25 1.07 15.41
N SER A 47 -11.06 2.40 15.42
CA SER A 47 -10.81 3.16 14.20
C SER A 47 -9.50 2.72 13.51
N LEU A 48 -8.43 2.55 14.30
CA LEU A 48 -7.14 2.05 13.83
C LEU A 48 -7.25 0.62 13.28
N TYR A 49 -8.00 -0.26 13.96
CA TYR A 49 -8.24 -1.61 13.47
C TYR A 49 -8.99 -1.62 12.14
N GLU A 50 -10.05 -0.83 12.00
CA GLU A 50 -10.80 -0.72 10.74
C GLU A 50 -9.90 -0.21 9.61
N GLN A 51 -9.06 0.79 9.90
CA GLN A 51 -8.10 1.31 8.94
C GLN A 51 -7.07 0.25 8.54
N GLY A 52 -6.51 -0.48 9.50
CA GLY A 52 -5.55 -1.55 9.22
C GLY A 52 -6.15 -2.64 8.34
N MET A 53 -7.42 -2.99 8.58
CA MET A 53 -8.15 -3.94 7.73
C MET A 53 -8.34 -3.43 6.29
N LYS A 54 -8.52 -2.11 6.08
CA LYS A 54 -8.60 -1.50 4.73
C LYS A 54 -7.24 -1.54 4.03
N ASP A 55 -6.18 -1.24 4.76
CA ASP A 55 -4.82 -1.23 4.21
C ASP A 55 -4.37 -2.66 3.83
N ILE A 56 -4.64 -3.66 4.67
CA ILE A 56 -4.38 -5.08 4.36
C ILE A 56 -5.14 -5.53 3.10
N ARG A 57 -6.41 -5.15 2.95
CA ARG A 57 -7.17 -5.46 1.73
C ARG A 57 -6.51 -4.85 0.49
N SER A 58 -6.08 -3.60 0.59
CA SER A 58 -5.41 -2.90 -0.51
C SER A 58 -4.06 -3.55 -0.87
N CYS A 59 -3.33 -4.08 0.13
CA CYS A 59 -2.12 -4.86 -0.12
C CYS A 59 -2.42 -6.13 -0.92
N ASN A 60 -3.42 -6.91 -0.49
CA ASN A 60 -3.80 -8.14 -1.19
C ASN A 60 -4.22 -7.86 -2.63
N GLU A 61 -5.05 -6.85 -2.87
CA GLU A 61 -5.44 -6.47 -4.23
C GLU A 61 -4.24 -6.12 -5.11
N LYS A 62 -3.23 -5.45 -4.55
CA LYS A 62 -1.99 -5.14 -5.27
C LYS A 62 -1.14 -6.37 -5.55
N LEU A 63 -1.02 -7.27 -4.59
CA LEU A 63 -0.30 -8.53 -4.78
C LEU A 63 -0.98 -9.38 -5.87
N ASP A 64 -2.30 -9.49 -5.86
CA ASP A 64 -3.08 -10.18 -6.89
C ASP A 64 -2.84 -9.57 -8.28
N LEU A 65 -2.76 -8.24 -8.37
CA LEU A 65 -2.46 -7.55 -9.63
C LEU A 65 -1.04 -7.84 -10.12
N VAL A 66 -0.06 -7.93 -9.22
CA VAL A 66 1.31 -8.31 -9.56
C VAL A 66 1.34 -9.77 -10.03
N GLU A 67 0.68 -10.68 -9.31
CA GLU A 67 0.59 -12.09 -9.68
C GLU A 67 -0.01 -12.27 -11.08
N LYS A 68 -1.13 -11.60 -11.38
CA LYS A 68 -1.74 -11.62 -12.72
C LYS A 68 -0.81 -11.09 -13.81
N LYS A 69 -0.04 -10.04 -13.53
CA LYS A 69 0.95 -9.49 -14.47
C LYS A 69 2.16 -10.40 -14.67
N MET A 70 2.44 -11.26 -13.68
CA MET A 70 3.45 -12.29 -13.76
C MET A 70 2.93 -13.57 -14.43
N MET A 71 1.69 -13.62 -14.92
CA MET A 71 1.23 -14.76 -15.72
C MET A 71 1.45 -14.50 -17.21
N VAL A 72 1.93 -15.51 -17.93
CA VAL A 72 2.08 -15.53 -19.38
C VAL A 72 1.17 -16.58 -20.00
N ILE A 73 0.72 -16.33 -21.24
CA ILE A 73 -0.06 -17.28 -22.01
C ILE A 73 0.92 -18.25 -22.71
N ALA A 74 0.83 -19.54 -22.39
CA ALA A 74 1.58 -20.61 -23.06
C ALA A 74 1.03 -20.88 -24.48
N GLU A 75 1.78 -21.60 -25.31
CA GLU A 75 1.38 -21.91 -26.69
C GLU A 75 0.06 -22.70 -26.80
N ASP A 76 -0.32 -23.44 -25.75
CA ASP A 76 -1.58 -24.17 -25.66
C ASP A 76 -2.77 -23.33 -25.15
N GLY A 77 -2.55 -22.03 -24.92
CA GLY A 77 -3.55 -21.08 -24.43
C GLY A 77 -3.78 -21.12 -22.92
N THR A 78 -2.96 -21.86 -22.15
CA THR A 78 -3.04 -21.85 -20.68
C THR A 78 -2.25 -20.69 -20.07
N GLU A 79 -2.74 -20.13 -18.95
CA GLU A 79 -1.99 -19.15 -18.16
C GLU A 79 -0.99 -19.88 -17.25
N VAL A 80 0.29 -19.56 -17.38
CA VAL A 80 1.37 -20.12 -16.57
C VAL A 80 2.17 -18.99 -15.89
N PRO A 81 2.71 -19.21 -14.68
CA PRO A 81 3.61 -18.23 -14.06
C PRO A 81 4.82 -17.94 -14.95
N PHE A 82 5.21 -16.68 -15.04
CA PHE A 82 6.46 -16.22 -15.62
C PHE A 82 7.61 -16.74 -14.76
N ALA A 83 8.22 -17.84 -15.22
CA ALA A 83 9.31 -18.55 -14.56
C ALA A 83 10.60 -18.47 -15.37
#